data_AF-A0A916AV85-F1
#
_entry.id   AF-A0A916AV85-F1
#
_cell.length_a   1.000
_cell.length_b   1.000
_cell.length_c   1.000
_cell.angle_alpha   90.00
_cell.angle_beta   90.00
_cell.angle_gamma   90.00
#
_symmetry.space_group_name_H-M   'P 1'
#
loop_
_entity.id
_entity.type
_entity.pdbx_description
1 polymer ?
#
loop_
_entity_poly.entity_id
_entity_poly.type
_entity_poly.pdbx_seq_one_letter_code
_entity_poly.pdbx_strand_id
1 'polypeptide(L)'
;MTSILRRTKIVTTLGPSTDKDNVLEDIIKAGANVVRMNFSHGSSEDHIQRAQKVRAIAAKLGRQVAILGDLQGPKIRVSTFRDGKIQLNVGDKFTLDSDLAKGEGNQDAVGLDYKALPQDVSPNDILLLDDGRVQLLVTSVEGNKVHTRVTVGGPLSNNKGINKKRRRPLC
;
A
#
# COMPACT_ATOMS: atom_id res chain seq x y z
N MET A 1 -34.65 -27.51 -15.28
CA MET A 1 -33.37 -26.90 -15.66
C MET A 1 -32.48 -26.87 -14.43
N THR A 2 -31.45 -27.70 -14.38
CA THR A 2 -30.39 -27.61 -13.36
C THR A 2 -29.57 -26.38 -13.69
N SER A 3 -29.84 -25.25 -13.03
CA SER A 3 -29.01 -24.06 -13.20
C SER A 3 -27.60 -24.40 -12.72
N ILE A 4 -26.61 -24.26 -13.60
CA ILE A 4 -25.20 -24.48 -13.23
C ILE A 4 -24.86 -23.45 -12.16
N LEU A 5 -24.62 -23.93 -10.94
CA LEU A 5 -24.24 -23.08 -9.83
C LEU A 5 -22.82 -22.53 -10.07
N ARG A 6 -22.65 -21.23 -9.85
CA ARG A 6 -21.34 -20.58 -9.97
C ARG A 6 -20.37 -21.15 -8.93
N ARG A 7 -19.26 -21.72 -9.41
CA ARG A 7 -18.20 -22.28 -8.55
C ARG A 7 -17.23 -21.19 -8.06
N THR A 8 -16.80 -20.31 -8.96
CA THR A 8 -15.91 -19.18 -8.63
C THR A 8 -16.60 -18.21 -7.67
N LYS A 9 -15.89 -17.77 -6.63
CA LYS A 9 -16.42 -16.84 -5.62
C LYS A 9 -16.02 -15.40 -5.95
N ILE A 10 -16.87 -14.45 -5.60
CA ILE A 10 -16.63 -13.02 -5.82
C ILE A 10 -16.32 -12.34 -4.49
N VAL A 11 -15.21 -11.60 -4.46
CA VAL A 11 -14.81 -10.72 -3.37
C VAL A 11 -15.06 -9.27 -3.79
N THR A 12 -15.81 -8.51 -2.98
CA THR A 12 -16.14 -7.10 -3.26
C THR A 12 -15.59 -6.20 -2.16
N THR A 13 -14.77 -5.21 -2.50
CA THR A 13 -14.22 -4.26 -1.51
C THR A 13 -15.25 -3.19 -1.16
N LEU A 14 -15.46 -2.94 0.13
CA LEU A 14 -16.36 -1.91 0.64
C LEU A 14 -15.65 -0.56 0.73
N GLY A 15 -16.40 0.52 0.56
CA GLY A 15 -15.93 1.89 0.69
C GLY A 15 -17.06 2.92 0.49
N PRO A 16 -16.74 4.20 0.31
CA PRO A 16 -17.73 5.27 0.21
C PRO A 16 -18.79 5.07 -0.90
N SER A 17 -18.43 4.35 -1.97
CA SER A 17 -19.37 4.01 -3.05
C SER A 17 -20.40 2.96 -2.64
N THR A 18 -20.08 2.08 -1.69
CA THR A 18 -20.99 1.02 -1.20
C THR A 18 -21.82 1.46 -0.01
N ASP A 19 -21.48 2.60 0.61
CA ASP A 19 -22.20 3.12 1.78
C ASP A 19 -23.49 3.88 1.40
N LYS A 20 -23.64 4.22 0.12
CA LYS A 20 -24.80 4.95 -0.41
C LYS A 20 -25.98 4.03 -0.64
N ASP A 21 -27.17 4.51 -0.27
CA ASP A 21 -28.46 3.92 -0.62
C ASP A 21 -28.54 2.41 -0.31
N ASN A 22 -29.04 1.62 -1.26
CA ASN A 22 -29.15 0.17 -1.19
C ASN A 22 -28.01 -0.56 -1.92
N VAL A 23 -26.93 0.13 -2.28
CA VAL A 23 -25.86 -0.44 -3.12
C VAL A 23 -25.26 -1.70 -2.50
N LEU A 24 -25.06 -1.73 -1.18
CA LEU A 24 -24.59 -2.91 -0.48
C LEU A 24 -25.56 -4.10 -0.59
N GLU A 25 -26.86 -3.83 -0.52
CA GLU A 25 -27.90 -4.85 -0.69
C GLU A 25 -27.91 -5.40 -2.12
N ASP A 26 -27.78 -4.52 -3.11
CA ASP A 26 -27.75 -4.90 -4.52
C ASP A 26 -26.50 -5.71 -4.88
N ILE A 27 -25.34 -5.39 -4.30
CA ILE A 27 -24.10 -6.17 -4.46
C ILE A 27 -24.26 -7.59 -3.90
N ILE A 28 -24.89 -7.72 -2.71
CA ILE A 28 -25.12 -9.04 -2.11
C ILE A 28 -26.15 -9.82 -2.93
N LYS A 29 -27.21 -9.18 -3.44
CA LYS A 29 -28.19 -9.79 -4.36
C LYS A 29 -27.55 -10.25 -5.67
N ALA A 30 -26.67 -9.44 -6.26
CA ALA A 30 -25.92 -9.75 -7.47
C ALA A 30 -24.96 -10.94 -7.29
N GLY A 31 -24.63 -11.30 -6.04
CA GLY A 31 -23.93 -12.54 -5.72
C GLY A 31 -22.51 -12.35 -5.20
N ALA A 32 -22.21 -11.28 -4.46
CA ALA A 32 -20.99 -11.23 -3.66
C ALA A 32 -20.97 -12.37 -2.63
N ASN A 33 -19.83 -13.06 -2.50
CA ASN A 33 -19.65 -14.12 -1.48
C ASN A 33 -18.81 -13.65 -0.31
N VAL A 34 -17.89 -12.73 -0.55
CA VAL A 34 -17.01 -12.16 0.46
C VAL A 34 -17.01 -10.65 0.28
N VAL A 35 -17.14 -9.91 1.37
CA VAL A 35 -16.88 -8.47 1.39
C VAL A 35 -15.52 -8.22 1.99
N ARG A 36 -14.70 -7.37 1.35
CA ARG A 36 -13.39 -6.96 1.83
C ARG A 36 -13.48 -5.59 2.48
N MET A 37 -13.05 -5.49 3.74
CA MET A 37 -12.87 -4.23 4.46
C MET A 37 -11.39 -3.89 4.46
N ASN A 38 -11.02 -2.85 3.74
CA ASN A 38 -9.65 -2.39 3.66
C ASN A 38 -9.37 -1.41 4.80
N PHE A 39 -8.61 -1.83 5.83
CA PHE A 39 -8.27 -0.99 6.98
C PHE A 39 -7.25 0.10 6.66
N SER A 40 -6.78 0.19 5.41
CA SER A 40 -5.93 1.30 5.02
C SER A 40 -6.66 2.65 4.94
N HIS A 41 -8.00 2.64 4.96
CA HIS A 41 -8.90 3.79 4.88
C HIS A 41 -10.14 3.58 5.77
N GLY A 42 -10.68 4.67 6.33
CA GLY A 42 -11.87 4.63 7.21
C GLY A 42 -11.50 4.50 8.68
N SER A 43 -12.47 4.79 9.55
CA SER A 43 -12.34 4.59 11.00
C SER A 43 -12.76 3.17 11.42
N SER A 44 -12.37 2.77 12.62
CA SER A 44 -12.86 1.52 13.23
C SER A 44 -14.39 1.48 13.30
N GLU A 45 -15.00 2.62 13.61
CA GLU A 45 -16.46 2.78 13.67
C GLU A 45 -17.11 2.54 12.31
N ASP A 46 -16.53 3.07 11.22
CA ASP A 46 -17.04 2.84 9.86
C ASP A 46 -17.02 1.33 9.52
N HIS A 47 -15.95 0.62 9.89
CA HIS A 47 -15.83 -0.81 9.64
C HIS A 47 -16.83 -1.62 10.45
N ILE A 48 -17.07 -1.26 11.70
CA ILE A 48 -18.09 -1.89 12.57
C ILE A 48 -19.49 -1.70 11.96
N GLN A 49 -19.83 -0.47 11.56
CA GLN A 49 -21.14 -0.17 10.95
C GLN A 49 -21.34 -0.96 9.65
N ARG A 50 -20.32 -1.02 8.78
CA ARG A 50 -20.38 -1.82 7.55
C ARG A 50 -20.54 -3.32 7.86
N ALA A 51 -19.84 -3.85 8.85
CA ALA A 51 -19.97 -5.25 9.26
C ALA A 51 -21.38 -5.59 9.75
N GLN A 52 -21.98 -4.72 10.55
CA GLN A 52 -23.36 -4.87 11.03
C GLN A 52 -24.35 -4.85 9.86
N LYS A 53 -24.22 -3.87 8.94
CA LYS A 53 -25.07 -3.78 7.74
C LYS A 53 -24.97 -5.03 6.86
N VAL A 54 -23.75 -5.52 6.60
CA VAL A 54 -23.52 -6.75 5.81
C VAL A 54 -24.25 -7.93 6.46
N ARG A 55 -24.10 -8.13 7.78
CA ARG A 55 -24.74 -9.23 8.49
C ARG A 55 -26.27 -9.12 8.46
N ALA A 56 -26.82 -7.92 8.67
CA ALA A 56 -28.25 -7.68 8.63
C ALA A 56 -28.85 -7.97 7.25
N ILE A 57 -28.20 -7.48 6.18
CA ILE A 57 -28.63 -7.71 4.80
C ILE A 57 -28.49 -9.17 4.41
N ALA A 58 -27.38 -9.82 4.77
CA ALA A 58 -27.16 -11.24 4.51
C ALA A 58 -28.25 -12.11 5.16
N ALA A 59 -28.64 -11.81 6.40
CA ALA A 59 -29.74 -12.46 7.10
C ALA A 59 -31.09 -12.19 6.40
N LYS A 60 -31.39 -10.94 6.05
CA LYS A 60 -32.61 -10.54 5.31
C LYS A 60 -32.75 -11.30 3.98
N LEU A 61 -31.64 -11.55 3.27
CA LEU A 61 -31.63 -12.20 1.97
C LEU A 61 -31.42 -13.72 2.02
N GLY A 62 -31.23 -14.30 3.21
CA GLY A 62 -30.93 -15.72 3.37
C GLY A 62 -29.61 -16.15 2.71
N ARG A 63 -28.61 -15.26 2.66
CA ARG A 63 -27.30 -15.52 2.03
C ARG A 63 -26.19 -15.59 3.07
N GLN A 64 -25.20 -16.44 2.82
CA GLN A 64 -23.96 -16.46 3.58
C GLN A 64 -22.91 -15.59 2.87
N VAL A 65 -22.45 -14.55 3.58
CA VAL A 65 -21.44 -13.61 3.08
C VAL A 65 -20.32 -13.53 4.12
N ALA A 66 -19.09 -13.87 3.72
CA ALA A 66 -17.93 -13.74 4.59
C ALA A 66 -17.42 -12.29 4.63
N ILE A 67 -16.82 -11.90 5.75
CA ILE A 67 -16.16 -10.60 5.90
C ILE A 67 -14.65 -10.85 5.98
N LEU A 68 -13.90 -10.24 5.07
CA LEU A 68 -12.44 -10.28 5.02
C LEU A 68 -11.90 -8.93 5.49
N GLY A 69 -11.18 -8.93 6.61
CA GLY A 69 -10.40 -7.77 7.06
C GLY A 69 -9.05 -7.76 6.38
N ASP A 70 -8.74 -6.69 5.66
CA ASP A 70 -7.46 -6.50 4.99
C ASP A 70 -6.62 -5.49 5.75
N LEU A 71 -5.54 -5.99 6.35
CA LEU A 71 -4.61 -5.20 7.13
C LEU A 71 -3.83 -4.28 6.20
N GLN A 72 -3.69 -3.03 6.64
CA GLN A 72 -2.73 -2.10 6.06
C GLN A 72 -1.33 -2.65 6.41
N GLY A 73 -0.72 -3.45 5.54
CA GLY A 73 0.67 -3.90 5.71
C GLY A 73 1.62 -2.71 5.93
N PRO A 74 2.90 -2.95 6.28
CA PRO A 74 3.83 -1.88 6.61
C PRO A 74 3.90 -0.85 5.47
N LYS A 75 3.36 0.35 5.71
CA LYS A 75 3.43 1.45 4.76
C LYS A 75 4.82 2.07 4.85
N ILE A 76 5.75 1.57 4.04
CA ILE A 76 7.10 2.11 3.96
C ILE A 76 7.04 3.44 3.19
N ARG A 77 7.50 4.52 3.82
CA ARG A 77 7.51 5.87 3.23
C ARG A 77 8.82 6.58 3.53
N VAL A 78 9.22 7.46 2.61
CA VAL A 78 10.21 8.49 2.92
C VAL A 78 9.58 9.51 3.86
N SER A 79 10.40 10.10 4.72
CA SER A 79 9.99 11.14 5.66
C SER A 79 9.77 12.47 4.93
N THR A 80 10.19 13.59 5.53
CA THR A 80 10.01 14.93 4.96
C THR A 80 11.34 15.61 4.66
N PHE A 81 11.36 16.39 3.57
CA PHE A 81 12.46 17.24 3.14
C PHE A 81 12.34 18.64 3.72
N ARG A 82 13.48 19.35 3.85
CA ARG A 82 13.55 20.75 4.30
C ARG A 82 12.70 21.67 3.43
N ASP A 83 12.88 21.57 2.12
CA ASP A 83 12.17 22.39 1.12
C ASP A 83 10.92 21.69 0.55
N GLY A 84 10.47 20.61 1.21
CA GLY A 84 9.26 19.84 0.86
C GLY A 84 9.37 18.94 -0.38
N LYS A 85 10.32 19.20 -1.29
CA LYS A 85 10.64 18.34 -2.42
C LYS A 85 12.09 18.52 -2.88
N ILE A 86 12.61 17.51 -3.56
CA ILE A 86 13.89 17.54 -4.27
C ILE A 86 13.71 17.02 -5.70
N GLN A 87 14.70 17.25 -6.55
CA GLN A 87 14.75 16.72 -7.90
C GLN A 87 15.93 15.77 -8.03
N LEU A 88 15.66 14.49 -8.26
CA LEU A 88 16.71 13.47 -8.44
C LEU A 88 16.97 13.25 -9.92
N ASN A 89 18.24 13.25 -10.32
CA ASN A 89 18.68 12.94 -11.68
C ASN A 89 19.24 11.53 -11.76
N VAL A 90 19.20 10.94 -12.95
CA VAL A 90 19.76 9.60 -13.19
C VAL A 90 21.27 9.62 -12.91
N GLY A 91 21.73 8.66 -12.11
CA GLY A 91 23.13 8.54 -11.70
C GLY A 91 23.46 9.17 -10.34
N ASP A 92 22.58 10.03 -9.81
CA ASP A 92 22.79 10.67 -8.51
C ASP A 92 22.93 9.63 -7.40
N LYS A 93 23.78 9.92 -6.42
CA LYS A 93 23.87 9.15 -5.17
C LYS A 93 22.81 9.67 -4.22
N PHE A 94 22.06 8.78 -3.61
CA PHE A 94 21.02 9.15 -2.65
C PHE A 94 20.97 8.15 -1.50
N THR A 95 20.86 8.64 -0.27
CA THR A 95 20.89 7.80 0.94
C THR A 95 19.55 7.80 1.63
N LEU A 96 19.02 6.61 1.93
CA LEU A 96 17.87 6.46 2.81
C LEU A 96 18.40 6.16 4.22
N ASP A 97 18.26 7.12 5.12
CA ASP A 97 18.86 7.07 6.46
C ASP A 97 17.74 6.91 7.50
N SER A 98 17.78 5.80 8.26
CA SER A 98 16.77 5.56 9.30
C SER A 98 16.96 6.45 10.52
N ASP A 99 18.12 7.05 10.73
CA ASP A 99 18.39 7.91 11.89
C ASP A 99 18.17 9.40 11.59
N LEU A 100 18.02 9.76 10.32
CA LEU A 100 17.77 11.15 9.92
C LEU A 100 16.41 11.65 10.46
N ALA A 101 16.43 12.81 11.12
CA ALA A 101 15.25 13.37 11.74
C ALA A 101 14.24 13.85 10.68
N LYS A 102 12.96 13.87 11.09
CA LYS A 102 11.87 14.32 10.23
C LYS A 102 12.07 15.78 9.85
N GLY A 103 12.08 16.07 8.55
CA GLY A 103 12.23 17.43 8.02
C GLY A 103 13.67 17.79 7.67
N GLU A 104 14.64 16.93 7.97
CA GLU A 104 16.05 17.19 7.66
C GLU A 104 16.47 16.68 6.27
N GLY A 105 15.57 16.02 5.54
CA GLY A 105 15.85 15.50 4.20
C GLY A 105 16.31 16.59 3.23
N ASN A 106 17.29 16.27 2.40
CA ASN A 106 17.94 17.17 1.44
C ASN A 106 18.23 16.42 0.12
N GLN A 107 19.06 17.03 -0.74
CA GLN A 107 19.41 16.47 -2.06
C GLN A 107 20.17 15.13 -1.98
N ASP A 108 20.86 14.86 -0.86
CA ASP A 108 21.74 13.70 -0.71
C ASP A 108 21.12 12.58 0.13
N ALA A 109 20.22 12.92 1.07
CA ALA A 109 19.63 11.95 1.98
C ALA A 109 18.20 12.30 2.42
N VAL A 110 17.42 11.27 2.76
CA VAL A 110 16.10 11.42 3.39
C VAL A 110 15.86 10.37 4.48
N GLY A 111 15.08 10.77 5.48
CA GLY A 111 14.62 9.91 6.56
C GLY A 111 13.63 8.85 6.09
N LEU A 112 13.44 7.82 6.91
CA LEU A 112 12.44 6.77 6.71
C LEU A 112 11.48 6.68 7.89
N ASP A 113 10.20 6.43 7.60
CA ASP A 113 9.20 6.11 8.62
C ASP A 113 9.34 4.65 9.10
N TYR A 114 9.78 3.76 8.20
CA TYR A 114 10.03 2.36 8.52
C TYR A 114 11.52 2.12 8.79
N LYS A 115 11.89 2.14 10.06
CA LYS A 115 13.29 2.05 10.54
C LYS A 115 13.96 0.69 10.25
N ALA A 116 13.18 -0.35 9.97
CA ALA A 116 13.71 -1.68 9.65
C ALA A 116 14.03 -1.87 8.16
N LEU A 117 13.81 -0.86 7.29
CA LEU A 117 14.15 -0.97 5.86
C LEU A 117 15.59 -1.43 5.58
N PRO A 118 16.63 -0.95 6.30
CA PRO A 118 18.01 -1.41 6.08
C PRO A 118 18.19 -2.93 6.26
N GLN A 119 17.35 -3.58 7.07
CA GLN A 119 17.40 -5.03 7.30
C GLN A 119 16.68 -5.83 6.20
N ASP A 120 15.77 -5.18 5.46
CA ASP A 120 14.93 -5.81 4.42
C ASP A 120 15.49 -5.66 2.99
N VAL A 121 16.57 -4.90 2.83
CA VAL A 121 17.18 -4.61 1.54
C VAL A 121 18.61 -5.12 1.46
N SER A 122 19.04 -5.44 0.26
CA SER A 122 20.40 -5.93 -0.04
C SER A 122 20.95 -5.22 -1.28
N PRO A 123 22.28 -5.19 -1.46
CA PRO A 123 22.88 -4.69 -2.68
C PRO A 123 22.24 -5.31 -3.93
N ASN A 124 22.02 -4.48 -4.96
CA ASN A 124 21.31 -4.81 -6.20
C ASN A 124 19.78 -4.97 -6.09
N ASP A 125 19.17 -4.61 -4.97
CA ASP A 125 17.72 -4.41 -4.90
C ASP A 125 17.31 -3.11 -5.56
N ILE A 126 16.10 -3.09 -6.15
CA ILE A 126 15.51 -1.89 -6.75
C ILE A 126 14.36 -1.42 -5.87
N LEU A 127 14.47 -0.19 -5.39
CA LEU A 127 13.42 0.50 -4.63
C LEU A 127 12.69 1.45 -5.57
N LEU A 128 11.36 1.34 -5.56
CA LEU A 128 10.43 2.14 -6.36
C LEU A 128 9.79 3.17 -5.43
N LEU A 129 9.93 4.45 -5.77
CA LEU A 129 9.36 5.57 -5.01
C LEU A 129 8.26 6.25 -5.83
N ASP A 130 7.23 6.76 -5.13
CA ASP A 130 6.07 7.42 -5.74
C ASP A 130 5.47 6.58 -6.89
N ASP A 131 5.08 5.34 -6.57
CA ASP A 131 4.52 4.35 -7.50
C ASP A 131 5.44 4.03 -8.71
N GLY A 132 6.75 4.19 -8.52
CA GLY A 132 7.77 3.85 -9.52
C GLY A 132 8.18 4.99 -10.44
N ARG A 133 7.70 6.22 -10.18
CA ARG A 133 8.16 7.44 -10.86
C ARG A 133 9.64 7.71 -10.65
N VAL A 134 10.15 7.36 -9.47
CA VAL A 134 11.59 7.41 -9.15
C VAL A 134 12.04 5.99 -8.79
N GLN A 135 13.23 5.61 -9.24
CA GLN A 135 13.81 4.30 -8.95
C GLN A 135 15.23 4.43 -8.42
N LEU A 136 15.50 3.74 -7.32
CA LEU A 136 16.80 3.69 -6.66
C LEU A 136 17.33 2.26 -6.68
N LEU A 137 18.57 2.10 -7.13
CA LEU A 137 19.32 0.86 -7.02
C LEU A 137 20.13 0.88 -5.73
N VAL A 138 19.93 -0.10 -4.85
CA VAL A 138 20.71 -0.23 -3.61
C VAL A 138 22.14 -0.62 -3.98
N THR A 139 23.11 0.22 -3.60
CA THR A 139 24.55 -0.03 -3.81
C THR A 139 25.18 -0.71 -2.60
N SER A 140 24.83 -0.27 -1.40
CA SER A 140 25.32 -0.84 -0.13
C SER A 140 24.37 -0.49 1.02
N VAL A 141 24.50 -1.24 2.12
CA VAL A 141 23.80 -0.98 3.39
C VAL A 141 24.85 -0.91 4.49
N GLU A 142 24.89 0.20 5.21
CA GLU A 142 25.85 0.48 6.28
C GLU A 142 25.09 0.89 7.54
N GLY A 143 24.94 -0.07 8.47
CA GLY A 143 24.12 0.12 9.67
C GLY A 143 22.69 0.48 9.30
N ASN A 144 22.27 1.69 9.67
CA ASN A 144 20.93 2.22 9.44
C ASN A 144 20.78 3.01 8.12
N LYS A 145 21.83 3.07 7.31
CA LYS A 145 21.89 3.83 6.06
C LYS A 145 21.88 2.91 4.85
N VAL A 146 20.98 3.17 3.92
CA VAL A 146 20.90 2.48 2.63
C VAL A 146 21.43 3.43 1.56
N HIS A 147 22.61 3.12 1.04
CA HIS A 147 23.19 3.87 -0.06
C HIS A 147 22.61 3.39 -1.38
N THR A 148 22.19 4.34 -2.20
CA THR A 148 21.55 4.03 -3.48
C THR A 148 22.08 4.90 -4.60
N ARG A 149 21.82 4.46 -5.83
CA ARG A 149 22.01 5.22 -7.06
C ARG A 149 20.69 5.36 -7.79
N VAL A 150 20.38 6.57 -8.25
CA VAL A 150 19.17 6.83 -9.01
C VAL A 150 19.28 6.19 -10.39
N THR A 151 18.33 5.33 -10.73
CA THR A 151 18.22 4.67 -12.05
C THR A 151 17.13 5.30 -12.91
N VAL A 152 16.07 5.81 -12.28
CA VAL A 152 15.05 6.64 -12.91
C VAL A 152 14.87 7.88 -12.05
N GLY A 153 15.19 9.03 -12.61
CA GLY A 153 15.09 10.33 -11.95
C GLY A 153 13.69 10.93 -12.00
N GLY A 154 13.46 11.96 -11.19
CA GLY A 154 12.18 12.64 -11.08
C GLY A 154 12.07 13.46 -9.79
N PRO A 155 10.97 14.21 -9.64
CA PRO A 155 10.68 14.91 -8.41
C PRO A 155 10.33 13.92 -7.30
N LEU A 156 10.92 14.11 -6.12
CA LEU A 156 10.60 13.36 -4.91
C LEU A 156 10.14 14.34 -3.82
N SER A 157 8.95 14.14 -3.29
CA SER A 157 8.38 15.00 -2.24
C SER A 157 8.09 14.21 -0.95
N ASN A 158 7.52 14.89 0.04
CA ASN A 158 7.25 14.34 1.37
C ASN A 158 6.33 13.10 1.36
N ASN A 159 6.56 12.17 2.30
CA ASN A 159 5.67 11.03 2.61
C ASN A 159 5.39 10.08 1.43
N LYS A 160 6.30 10.01 0.46
CA LYS A 160 6.16 9.13 -0.71
C LYS A 160 6.40 7.68 -0.36
N GLY A 161 5.56 6.79 -0.90
CA GLY A 161 5.66 5.35 -0.67
C GLY A 161 6.91 4.76 -1.30
N ILE A 162 7.51 3.78 -0.62
CA ILE A 162 8.63 2.99 -1.10
C ILE A 162 8.15 1.55 -1.28
N ASN A 163 8.43 0.96 -2.43
CA ASN A 163 8.17 -0.45 -2.71
C ASN A 163 9.45 -1.13 -3.18
N LYS A 164 9.75 -2.31 -2.63
CA LYS A 164 10.83 -3.14 -3.14
C LYS A 164 10.34 -3.89 -4.39
N LYS A 165 11.01 -3.70 -5.53
CA LYS A 165 10.72 -4.46 -6.75
C LYS A 165 11.07 -5.92 -6.51
N ARG A 166 10.05 -6.79 -6.42
CA ARG A 166 10.26 -8.23 -6.33
C ARG A 166 11.00 -8.70 -7.59
N ARG A 167 12.11 -9.39 -7.40
CA ARG A 167 12.74 -10.15 -8.49
C ARG A 167 11.72 -11.18 -8.95
N ARG A 168 11.25 -11.07 -10.20
CA ARG A 168 10.61 -12.22 -10.83
C ARG A 168 11.69 -13.30 -10.92
N PRO A 169 11.48 -14.52 -10.40
CA PRO A 169 12.33 -15.61 -10.82
C PRO A 169 12.24 -15.65 -12.34
N LEU A 170 13.40 -15.63 -13.01
CA LEU A 170 13.47 -15.97 -14.42
C LEU A 170 12.80 -17.35 -14.54
N CYS A 171 11.64 -17.38 -15.17
CA CYS A 171 11.04 -18.61 -15.66
C CYS A 171 11.93 -19.20 -16.75
#